data_AF-A0A1W1DKT3-F1
#
_entry.id   AF-A0A1W1DKT3-F1
#
_cell.length_a   1.000
_cell.length_b   1.000
_cell.length_c   1.000
_cell.angle_alpha   90.00
_cell.angle_beta   90.00
_cell.angle_gamma   90.00
#
_symmetry.space_group_name_H-M   'P 1'
#
loop_
_entity.id
_entity.type
_entity.pdbx_description
1 polymer ?
#
loop_
_entity_poly.entity_id
_entity_poly.type
_entity_poly.pdbx_seq_one_letter_code
_entity_poly.pdbx_strand_id
1 'polypeptide(L)' 'MSEIVDDFQKKHVSFSTVEQKDLPFHCPPKDAQKWNMHPKVFLKFDSTGKAACPYCGASYELA' A
#
# COMPACT_ATOMS: atom_id res chain seq x y z
N MET A 1 21.02 -24.65 -18.49
CA MET A 1 20.88 -23.81 -19.69
C MET A 1 19.40 -23.59 -19.93
N SER A 2 18.74 -22.57 -19.41
CA SER A 2 19.18 -21.42 -18.62
C SER A 2 17.98 -20.98 -17.78
N GLU A 3 18.25 -20.52 -16.56
CA GLU A 3 17.28 -20.09 -15.57
C GLU A 3 16.46 -18.87 -16.03
N ILE A 4 15.13 -18.98 -16.22
CA ILE A 4 14.28 -17.81 -16.57
C ILE A 4 12.84 -17.93 -16.02
N VAL A 5 12.64 -18.24 -14.74
CA VAL A 5 11.35 -17.94 -14.06
C VAL A 5 11.53 -17.57 -12.57
N ASP A 6 12.44 -16.65 -12.24
CA ASP A 6 12.51 -16.08 -10.89
C ASP A 6 12.06 -14.61 -10.90
N ASP A 7 10.78 -14.39 -11.22
CA ASP A 7 10.07 -13.10 -11.03
C ASP A 7 8.87 -13.27 -10.06
N PHE A 8 8.88 -14.31 -9.21
CA PHE A 8 7.70 -14.63 -8.37
C PHE A 8 7.69 -13.92 -7.00
N GLN A 9 8.79 -13.32 -6.55
CA GLN A 9 8.90 -12.86 -5.15
C GLN A 9 9.56 -11.49 -4.99
N LYS A 10 9.35 -10.54 -5.92
CA LYS A 10 9.53 -9.12 -5.57
C LYS A 10 8.38 -8.67 -4.66
N LYS A 11 8.50 -9.14 -3.42
CA LYS A 11 7.71 -8.88 -2.22
C LYS A 11 7.91 -7.41 -1.85
N HIS A 12 7.32 -6.52 -2.62
CA HIS A 12 7.27 -5.10 -2.33
C HIS A 12 6.22 -4.89 -1.23
N VAL A 13 6.57 -5.21 0.01
CA VAL A 13 5.85 -4.65 1.15
C VAL A 13 6.31 -3.20 1.27
N SER A 14 5.60 -2.33 0.56
CA SER A 14 5.78 -0.88 0.58
C SER A 14 5.21 -0.34 1.89
N PHE A 15 5.97 -0.46 2.99
CA PHE A 15 5.65 0.22 4.24
C PHE A 15 5.70 1.73 3.98
N SER A 16 4.54 2.35 3.84
CA SER A 16 4.44 3.79 3.59
C SER A 16 4.01 4.46 4.89
N THR A 17 4.90 5.28 5.44
CA THR A 17 4.62 6.12 6.60
C THR A 17 3.63 7.21 6.20
N VAL A 18 2.57 7.36 6.98
CA VAL A 18 1.52 8.36 6.79
C VAL A 18 1.58 9.34 7.96
N GLU A 19 1.45 10.63 7.71
CA GLU A 19 1.41 11.64 8.77
C GLU A 19 -0.05 11.99 9.11
N GLN A 20 -0.30 12.54 10.31
CA GLN A 20 -1.66 12.96 10.69
C GLN A 20 -2.31 13.97 9.72
N LYS A 21 -1.50 14.77 9.01
CA LYS A 21 -1.97 15.72 8.00
C LYS A 21 -2.55 15.06 6.74
N ASP A 22 -2.18 13.80 6.50
CA ASP A 22 -2.64 13.02 5.35
C ASP A 22 -3.96 12.29 5.65
N LEU A 23 -4.49 12.39 6.88
CA LEU A 23 -5.83 11.91 7.18
C LEU A 23 -6.91 12.83 6.58
N PRO A 24 -7.95 12.27 5.94
CA PRO A 24 -8.21 10.84 5.74
C PRO A 24 -7.37 10.25 4.60
N PHE A 25 -6.49 9.30 4.93
CA PHE A 25 -5.59 8.67 3.95
C PHE A 25 -6.34 7.69 3.06
N HIS A 26 -5.99 7.67 1.79
CA HIS A 26 -6.60 6.76 0.82
C HIS A 26 -5.55 6.00 0.02
N CYS A 27 -5.85 4.72 -0.24
CA CYS A 27 -5.11 3.91 -1.18
C CYS A 27 -5.94 3.75 -2.47
N PRO A 28 -5.37 3.92 -3.67
CA PRO A 28 -3.98 4.29 -3.99
C PRO A 28 -3.65 5.76 -3.67
N PRO A 29 -2.39 6.09 -3.33
CA PRO A 29 -1.96 7.47 -3.14
C PRO A 29 -2.05 8.27 -4.46
N LYS A 30 -2.07 9.60 -4.37
CA LYS A 30 -2.37 10.48 -5.50
C LYS A 30 -1.43 10.28 -6.70
N ASP A 31 -0.16 9.98 -6.42
CA ASP A 31 0.94 9.74 -7.36
C ASP A 31 1.05 8.28 -7.86
N ALA A 32 0.25 7.34 -7.35
CA ALA A 32 0.30 5.96 -7.84
C ALA A 32 -0.28 5.84 -9.26
N GLN A 33 0.29 4.94 -10.08
CA GLN A 33 -0.25 4.57 -11.39
C GLN A 33 -1.58 3.83 -11.23
N LYS A 34 -2.68 4.50 -11.59
CA LYS A 34 -4.07 4.03 -11.37
C LYS A 34 -4.59 3.04 -12.41
N TRP A 35 -3.90 2.87 -13.54
CA TRP A 35 -4.38 2.17 -14.74
C TRP A 35 -4.77 0.69 -14.51
N ASN A 36 -4.23 0.02 -13.50
CA ASN A 36 -4.56 -1.38 -13.17
C ASN A 36 -4.62 -1.65 -11.66
N MET A 37 -5.06 -0.67 -10.86
CA MET A 37 -5.21 -0.81 -9.40
C MET A 37 -6.69 -0.94 -8.99
N HIS A 38 -6.92 -1.14 -7.70
CA HIS A 38 -8.25 -1.17 -7.12
C HIS A 38 -8.88 0.24 -7.00
N PRO A 39 -10.20 0.33 -6.77
CA PRO A 39 -10.89 1.59 -6.50
C PRO A 39 -10.30 2.34 -5.30
N LYS A 40 -10.44 3.67 -5.28
CA LYS A 40 -10.02 4.51 -4.16
C LYS A 40 -10.74 4.09 -2.88
N VAL A 41 -9.98 3.69 -1.85
CA VAL A 41 -10.51 3.34 -0.53
C VAL A 41 -9.83 4.14 0.56
N PHE A 42 -10.59 4.53 1.58
CA PHE A 42 -10.05 5.20 2.76
C PHE A 42 -9.60 4.16 3.77
N LEU A 43 -8.35 4.26 4.21
CA LEU A 43 -7.80 3.38 5.22
C LEU A 43 -8.18 3.90 6.61
N LYS A 44 -8.62 3.01 7.48
CA LYS A 44 -8.80 3.29 8.90
C LYS A 44 -7.56 2.82 9.64
N PHE A 45 -6.90 3.74 10.34
CA PHE A 45 -5.79 3.41 11.22
C PHE A 45 -6.33 2.97 12.58
N ASP A 46 -5.78 1.87 13.08
CA ASP A 46 -6.03 1.39 14.44
C ASP A 46 -5.40 2.34 15.47
N SER A 47 -5.66 2.12 16.77
CA SER A 47 -5.06 2.92 17.86
C SER A 47 -3.53 2.90 17.89
N THR A 48 -2.91 1.89 17.27
CA THR A 48 -1.44 1.78 17.09
C THR A 48 -0.95 2.55 15.86
N GLY A 49 -1.84 3.20 15.10
CA GLY A 49 -1.48 3.90 13.88
C GLY A 49 -1.24 2.98 12.69
N LYS A 50 -1.64 1.70 12.74
CA LYS A 50 -1.44 0.76 11.63
C LYS A 50 -2.71 0.63 10.81
N ALA A 51 -2.56 0.53 9.48
CA ALA A 51 -3.67 0.23 8.58
C ALA A 51 -3.19 -0.66 7.43
N ALA A 52 -4.02 -1.63 7.05
CA ALA A 52 -3.77 -2.49 5.90
C ALA A 52 -4.83 -2.24 4.82
N CYS A 53 -4.37 -2.15 3.58
CA CYS A 53 -5.23 -2.05 2.41
C CYS A 53 -5.84 -3.42 2.07
N PRO A 54 -7.17 -3.58 2.04
CA PRO A 54 -7.82 -4.88 1.81
C PRO A 54 -7.70 -5.38 0.36
N TYR A 55 -7.30 -4.51 -0.57
CA TYR A 55 -7.18 -4.85 -2.00
C TYR A 55 -5.74 -5.11 -2.41
N CYS A 56 -4.86 -4.20 -2.03
CA CYS A 56 -3.45 -4.21 -2.42
C CYS A 56 -2.54 -4.90 -1.41
N GLY A 57 -3.01 -5.17 -0.19
CA GLY A 57 -2.19 -5.75 0.88
C GLY A 57 -1.09 -4.83 1.40
N ALA A 58 -1.04 -3.57 0.97
CA ALA A 58 -0.07 -2.59 1.43
C ALA A 58 -0.35 -2.23 2.90
N SER A 59 0.72 -2.19 3.69
CA SER A 59 0.70 -1.82 5.10
C SER A 59 1.17 -0.38 5.27
N TYR A 60 0.37 0.41 5.97
CA TYR A 60 0.62 1.81 6.27
C TYR A 60 0.75 1.98 7.77
N GLU A 61 1.64 2.87 8.19
CA GLU A 61 1.88 3.17 9.59
C GLU A 61 1.85 4.69 9.78
N LEU A 62 1.13 5.15 10.78
CA LEU A 62 0.96 6.53 11.16
C LEU A 62 2.16 6.94 12.02
N ALA A 63 2.97 7.87 11.52
CA ALA A 63 4.05 8.50 12.28
C ALA A 63 3.58 9.74 13.05
#